data_AF-X1PEM6-F1
#
_entry.id   AF-X1PEM6-F1
#
_cell.length_a   1.000
_cell.length_b   1.000
_cell.length_c   1.000
_cell.angle_alpha   90.00
_cell.angle_beta   90.00
_cell.angle_gamma   90.00
#
_symmetry.space_group_name_H-M   'P 1'
#
loop_
_entity.id
_entity.type
_entity.pdbx_description
1 polymer ?
#
loop_
_entity_poly.entity_id
_entity_poly.type
_entity_poly.pdbx_seq_one_letter_code
_entity_poly.pdbx_strand_id
1 'polypeptide(L)'
;MVKKVKKKVEKPKREVTKRQLSQWQQQKKRRRLFLILGISVIAAVSVVTGRGFYITYYQPMHETVIRVNDTEFNMGYYIKMLEFYGKGQPDYLPYLADQVVTDIERNELIRQGAEDL
;
A
#
# COMPACT_ATOMS: atom_id res chain seq x y z
N MET A 1 34.95 26.92 -69.26
CA MET A 1 34.68 27.42 -67.89
C MET A 1 34.59 26.24 -66.93
N VAL A 2 35.56 26.05 -66.04
CA VAL A 2 35.56 24.94 -65.07
C VAL A 2 35.15 25.49 -63.70
N LYS A 3 33.96 25.10 -63.21
CA LYS A 3 33.47 25.48 -61.88
C LYS A 3 34.24 24.70 -60.81
N LYS A 4 35.05 25.38 -60.00
CA LYS A 4 35.64 24.81 -58.77
C LYS A 4 34.55 24.66 -57.70
N VAL A 5 34.26 23.41 -57.32
CA VAL A 5 33.41 23.09 -56.17
C VAL A 5 34.20 23.35 -54.89
N LYS A 6 33.81 24.36 -54.10
CA LYS A 6 34.37 24.62 -52.77
C LYS A 6 34.00 23.46 -51.83
N LYS A 7 34.99 22.69 -51.38
CA LYS A 7 34.84 21.71 -50.29
C LYS A 7 34.46 22.45 -49.00
N LYS A 8 33.32 22.10 -48.40
CA LYS A 8 32.92 22.59 -47.07
C LYS A 8 33.88 22.00 -46.04
N VAL A 9 34.68 22.85 -45.41
CA VAL A 9 35.53 22.49 -44.27
C VAL A 9 34.60 22.20 -43.10
N GLU A 10 34.58 20.95 -42.64
CA GLU A 10 33.89 20.56 -41.42
C GLU A 10 34.46 21.39 -40.25
N LYS A 11 33.59 22.13 -39.56
CA LYS A 11 33.99 22.88 -38.37
C LYS A 11 34.50 21.89 -37.34
N PRO A 12 35.67 22.11 -36.69
CA PRO A 12 36.16 21.21 -35.67
C PRO A 12 35.09 21.08 -34.57
N LYS A 13 34.71 19.84 -34.23
CA LYS A 13 33.80 19.56 -33.12
C LYS A 13 34.36 20.27 -31.89
N ARG A 14 33.59 21.22 -31.36
CA ARG A 14 33.98 22.05 -30.23
C ARG A 14 34.08 21.14 -29.00
N GLU A 15 35.29 20.72 -28.65
CA GLU A 15 35.53 19.93 -27.45
C GLU A 15 35.24 20.78 -26.22
N VAL A 16 34.33 20.31 -25.38
CA VAL A 16 33.89 21.01 -24.18
C VAL A 16 35.06 21.09 -23.20
N THR A 17 35.43 22.31 -22.81
CA THR A 17 36.57 22.55 -21.92
C THR A 17 36.33 21.91 -20.54
N LYS A 18 37.34 21.23 -19.98
CA LYS A 18 37.24 20.47 -18.70
C LYS A 18 36.62 21.28 -17.53
N ARG A 19 36.83 22.61 -17.49
CA ARG A 19 36.20 23.51 -16.50
C ARG A 19 34.68 23.63 -16.63
N GLN A 20 34.14 23.63 -17.85
CA GLN A 20 32.70 23.67 -18.09
C GLN A 20 32.02 22.33 -17.71
N LEU A 21 32.69 21.20 -17.97
CA LEU A 21 32.24 19.87 -17.56
C LEU A 21 32.15 19.72 -16.03
N SER A 22 33.09 20.29 -15.28
CA SER A 22 33.09 20.28 -13.81
C SER A 22 31.89 21.01 -13.20
N GLN A 23 31.58 22.21 -13.70
CA GLN A 23 30.40 22.97 -13.25
C GLN A 23 29.10 22.24 -13.58
N TRP A 24 29.03 21.60 -14.75
CA TRP A 24 27.88 20.80 -15.17
C TRP A 24 27.67 19.56 -14.29
N GLN A 25 28.77 18.89 -13.90
CA GLN A 25 28.74 17.78 -12.93
C GLN A 25 28.24 18.22 -11.56
N GLN A 26 28.68 19.38 -11.06
CA GLN A 26 28.20 19.92 -9.78
C GLN A 26 26.72 20.27 -9.82
N GLN A 27 26.22 20.86 -10.89
CA GLN A 27 24.79 21.14 -11.07
C GLN A 27 23.96 19.84 -11.13
N LYS A 28 24.47 18.81 -11.83
CA LYS A 28 23.80 17.51 -11.93
C LYS A 28 23.72 16.81 -10.56
N LYS A 29 24.78 16.91 -9.74
CA LYS A 29 24.79 16.40 -8.35
C LYS A 29 23.76 17.12 -7.47
N ARG A 30 23.71 18.45 -7.51
CA ARG A 30 22.72 19.24 -6.76
C ARG A 30 21.29 18.91 -7.18
N ARG A 31 21.03 18.80 -8.49
CA ARG A 31 19.72 18.41 -9.01
C ARG A 31 19.30 17.03 -8.52
N ARG A 32 20.23 16.06 -8.49
CA ARG A 32 19.95 14.71 -7.98
C ARG A 32 19.66 14.72 -6.47
N LEU A 33 20.37 15.54 -5.69
CA LEU A 33 20.10 15.74 -4.28
C LEU A 33 18.68 16.28 -4.04
N PHE A 34 18.27 17.34 -4.76
CA PHE A 34 16.92 17.87 -4.64
C PHE A 34 15.84 16.86 -5.06
N LEU A 35 16.11 16.04 -6.08
CA LEU A 35 15.21 14.96 -6.50
C LEU A 35 15.04 13.90 -5.40
N ILE A 36 16.15 13.45 -4.80
CA ILE A 36 16.12 12.49 -3.69
C ILE A 36 15.41 13.09 -2.49
N LEU A 37 15.67 14.37 -2.18
CA LEU A 37 15.02 15.07 -1.07
C LEU A 37 13.50 15.13 -1.29
N GLY A 38 13.05 15.53 -2.48
CA GLY A 38 11.63 15.56 -2.82
C GLY A 38 10.96 14.19 -2.70
N ILE A 39 11.59 13.15 -3.26
CA ILE A 39 11.07 11.77 -3.16
C ILE A 39 11.04 11.31 -1.70
N SER A 40 12.06 11.64 -0.90
CA SER A 40 12.13 11.24 0.50
C SER A 40 11.00 11.84 1.34
N VAL A 41 10.63 13.09 1.10
CA VAL A 41 9.51 13.75 1.80
C VAL A 41 8.19 13.07 1.44
N ILE A 42 7.95 12.81 0.15
CA ILE A 42 6.74 12.11 -0.30
C ILE A 42 6.68 10.69 0.31
N ALA A 43 7.79 9.95 0.28
CA ALA A 43 7.87 8.62 0.85
C ALA A 43 7.60 8.63 2.37
N ALA A 44 8.16 9.58 3.11
CA ALA A 44 7.93 9.72 4.54
C ALA A 44 6.46 9.99 4.87
N VAL A 45 5.81 10.89 4.13
CA VAL A 45 4.37 11.17 4.29
C VAL A 45 3.55 9.92 3.99
N SER A 46 3.83 9.21 2.90
CA SER A 46 3.13 7.97 2.55
C SER A 46 3.27 6.88 3.62
N VAL A 47 4.45 6.74 4.23
CA VAL A 47 4.69 5.77 5.30
C VAL A 47 3.88 6.13 6.55
N VAL A 48 3.87 7.40 6.95
CA VAL A 48 3.12 7.84 8.14
C VAL A 48 1.61 7.64 7.93
N THR A 49 1.07 8.11 6.81
CA THR A 49 -0.36 7.98 6.49
C THR A 49 -0.76 6.51 6.31
N GLY A 50 0.06 5.72 5.61
CA GLY A 50 -0.17 4.30 5.39
C GLY A 50 -0.15 3.50 6.69
N ARG A 51 0.80 3.78 7.59
CA ARG A 51 0.86 3.13 8.91
C ARG A 51 -0.35 3.47 9.77
N GLY A 52 -0.76 4.75 9.77
CA GLY A 52 -1.97 5.18 10.48
C GLY A 52 -3.21 4.45 9.97
N PHE A 53 -3.39 4.37 8.66
CA PHE A 53 -4.50 3.63 8.06
C PHE A 53 -4.46 2.13 8.40
N TYR A 54 -3.29 1.52 8.31
CA TYR A 54 -3.09 0.09 8.59
C TYR A 54 -3.45 -0.26 10.03
N ILE A 55 -2.97 0.51 11.01
CA ILE A 55 -3.25 0.24 12.43
C ILE A 55 -4.71 0.52 12.76
N THR A 56 -5.30 1.59 12.23
CA THR A 56 -6.66 2.00 12.61
C THR A 56 -7.75 1.16 11.95
N TYR A 57 -7.56 0.72 10.71
CA TYR A 57 -8.61 0.04 9.94
C TYR A 57 -8.31 -1.42 9.65
N TYR A 58 -7.06 -1.75 9.36
CA TYR A 58 -6.72 -3.10 8.91
C TYR A 58 -6.43 -4.05 10.08
N GLN A 59 -5.57 -3.64 11.02
CA GLN A 59 -5.19 -4.46 12.17
C GLN A 59 -6.39 -4.92 13.04
N PRO A 60 -7.32 -4.03 13.47
CA PRO A 60 -8.42 -4.45 14.34
C PRO A 60 -9.42 -5.40 13.66
N MET A 61 -9.50 -5.41 12.32
CA MET A 61 -10.35 -6.37 11.60
C MET A 61 -9.75 -7.78 11.52
N HIS A 62 -8.44 -7.93 11.72
CA HIS A 62 -7.75 -9.22 11.62
C HIS A 62 -7.42 -9.83 12.99
N GLU A 63 -7.79 -9.16 14.08
CA GLU A 63 -7.65 -9.69 15.42
C GLU A 63 -8.64 -10.84 15.65
N THR A 64 -8.14 -11.96 16.18
CA THR A 64 -8.95 -13.12 16.55
C THR A 64 -9.80 -12.78 17.77
N VAL A 65 -11.12 -12.95 17.67
CA VAL A 65 -12.06 -12.65 18.76
C VAL A 65 -12.92 -13.81 19.22
N ILE A 66 -13.08 -14.83 18.36
CA ILE A 66 -13.78 -16.05 18.73
C ILE A 66 -12.87 -17.21 18.34
N ARG A 67 -12.67 -18.15 19.27
CA ARG A 67 -11.89 -19.36 19.03
C ARG A 67 -12.71 -20.56 19.44
N VAL A 68 -12.89 -21.48 18.51
CA VAL A 68 -13.66 -22.72 18.68
C VAL A 68 -12.74 -23.89 18.38
N ASN A 69 -12.28 -24.57 19.42
CA ASN A 69 -11.21 -25.58 19.34
C ASN A 69 -9.97 -25.01 18.65
N ASP A 70 -9.58 -25.57 17.50
CA ASP A 70 -8.41 -25.15 16.71
C ASP A 70 -8.74 -24.10 15.62
N THR A 71 -10.01 -23.69 15.51
CA THR A 71 -10.46 -22.71 14.51
C THR A 71 -10.59 -21.32 15.13
N GLU A 72 -9.98 -20.32 14.48
CA GLU A 72 -9.99 -18.93 14.89
C GLU A 72 -10.82 -18.05 13.93
N PHE A 73 -11.70 -17.22 14.50
CA PHE A 73 -12.50 -16.24 13.78
C PHE A 73 -12.04 -14.83 14.12
N ASN A 74 -11.75 -14.05 13.08
CA ASN A 74 -11.33 -12.66 13.21
C ASN A 74 -12.50 -11.69 13.33
N MET A 75 -12.19 -10.47 13.77
CA MET A 75 -13.15 -9.38 13.91
C MET A 75 -13.88 -9.03 12.62
N GLY A 76 -13.22 -9.13 11.47
CA GLY A 76 -13.84 -8.89 10.17
C GLY A 76 -14.96 -9.88 9.87
N TYR A 77 -14.77 -11.16 10.21
CA TYR A 77 -15.81 -12.19 10.10
C TYR A 77 -16.95 -11.93 11.09
N TYR A 78 -16.62 -11.58 12.34
CA TYR A 78 -17.62 -11.22 13.34
C TYR A 78 -18.49 -10.03 12.91
N ILE A 79 -17.89 -8.94 12.44
CA ILE A 79 -18.63 -7.75 11.96
C ILE A 79 -19.52 -8.09 10.77
N LYS A 80 -19.04 -8.91 9.82
CA LYS A 80 -19.86 -9.37 8.69
C LYS A 80 -21.07 -10.18 9.17
N MET A 81 -20.88 -11.00 10.20
CA MET A 81 -22.00 -11.76 10.76
C MET A 81 -22.97 -10.85 11.49
N LEU A 82 -22.47 -9.88 12.25
CA LEU A 82 -23.31 -8.89 12.91
C LEU A 82 -24.13 -8.06 11.90
N GLU A 83 -23.51 -7.63 10.81
CA GLU A 83 -24.18 -6.94 9.70
C GLU A 83 -25.23 -7.83 9.02
N PHE A 84 -24.94 -9.13 8.85
CA PHE A 84 -25.89 -10.09 8.29
C PHE A 84 -27.14 -10.25 9.17
N TYR A 85 -26.97 -10.38 10.49
CA TYR A 85 -28.07 -10.51 11.44
C TYR A 85 -28.86 -9.21 11.61
N GLY A 86 -28.18 -8.06 11.59
CA GLY A 86 -28.81 -6.75 11.72
C GLY A 86 -29.34 -6.15 10.42
N LYS A 87 -29.43 -6.90 9.32
CA LYS A 87 -29.88 -6.40 8.01
C LYS A 87 -31.21 -5.63 8.15
N GLY A 88 -31.14 -4.32 7.92
CA GLY A 88 -32.27 -3.41 7.94
C GLY A 88 -32.58 -2.78 9.31
N GLN A 89 -31.83 -3.12 10.36
CA GLN A 89 -32.06 -2.63 11.73
C GLN A 89 -30.72 -2.40 12.47
N PRO A 90 -29.93 -1.39 12.07
CA PRO A 90 -28.61 -1.13 12.68
C PRO A 90 -28.69 -0.79 14.17
N ASP A 91 -29.80 -0.24 14.64
CA ASP A 91 -30.02 0.11 16.05
C ASP A 91 -30.06 -1.13 16.97
N TYR A 92 -30.30 -2.32 16.40
CA TYR A 92 -30.42 -3.57 17.14
C TYR A 92 -29.11 -4.36 17.20
N LEU A 93 -28.06 -3.93 16.49
CA LEU A 93 -26.76 -4.62 16.46
C LEU A 93 -26.19 -4.92 17.86
N PRO A 94 -26.27 -4.02 18.88
CA PRO A 94 -25.75 -4.32 20.21
C PRO A 94 -26.44 -5.52 20.88
N TYR A 95 -27.74 -5.73 20.61
CA TYR A 95 -28.51 -6.84 21.18
C TYR A 95 -28.27 -8.16 20.45
N LEU A 96 -27.79 -8.10 19.21
CA LEU A 96 -27.49 -9.26 18.39
C LEU A 96 -26.05 -9.78 18.60
N ALA A 97 -25.19 -9.01 19.26
CA ALA A 97 -23.78 -9.33 19.47
C ALA A 97 -23.58 -10.72 20.10
N ASP A 98 -24.21 -10.97 21.25
CA ASP A 98 -24.08 -12.25 21.97
C ASP A 98 -24.68 -13.43 21.19
N GLN A 99 -25.77 -13.18 20.46
CA GLN A 99 -26.41 -14.20 19.62
C GLN A 99 -25.50 -14.59 18.46
N VAL A 100 -24.87 -13.63 17.80
CA VAL A 100 -23.93 -13.88 16.70
C VAL A 100 -22.73 -14.70 17.17
N VAL A 101 -22.19 -14.42 18.35
CA VAL A 101 -21.11 -15.25 18.93
C VAL A 101 -21.58 -16.70 19.11
N THR A 102 -22.73 -16.89 19.74
CA THR A 102 -23.32 -18.21 20.01
C THR A 102 -23.55 -19.00 18.71
N ASP A 103 -24.06 -18.33 17.67
CA ASP A 103 -24.33 -18.95 16.38
C ASP A 103 -23.04 -19.31 15.62
N ILE A 104 -21.99 -18.47 15.70
CA ILE A 104 -20.67 -18.80 15.15
C ILE A 104 -20.10 -20.04 15.83
N GLU A 105 -20.13 -20.11 17.16
CA GLU A 105 -19.63 -21.25 17.93
C GLU A 105 -20.39 -22.53 17.58
N ARG A 106 -21.72 -22.47 17.59
CA ARG A 106 -22.57 -23.63 17.29
C ARG A 106 -22.35 -24.14 15.87
N ASN A 107 -22.29 -23.25 14.89
CA ASN A 107 -22.06 -23.64 13.49
C ASN A 107 -20.71 -24.32 13.30
N GLU A 108 -19.67 -23.83 13.98
CA GLU A 108 -18.35 -24.44 13.90
C GLU A 108 -18.30 -25.81 14.58
N LEU A 109 -18.96 -25.97 15.74
CA LEU A 109 -19.08 -27.28 16.39
C LEU A 109 -19.84 -28.30 15.52
N ILE A 110 -20.90 -27.87 14.83
CA ILE A 110 -21.65 -28.73 13.89
C ILE A 110 -20.76 -29.10 12.70
N ARG A 111 -20.01 -28.15 12.15
CA ARG A 111 -19.10 -28.40 11.02
C ARG A 111 -18.03 -29.44 11.39
N GLN A 112 -17.37 -29.26 12.53
CA GLN A 112 -16.37 -30.21 13.03
C GLN A 112 -16.98 -31.59 13.28
N GLY A 113 -18.14 -31.64 13.95
CA GLY A 113 -18.84 -32.91 14.17
C GLY A 113 -19.31 -33.60 12.88
N ALA A 114 -19.48 -32.86 11.78
CA ALA A 114 -19.80 -33.43 10.47
C ALA A 114 -18.55 -33.89 9.69
N GLU A 115 -17.38 -33.29 9.94
CA GLU A 115 -16.09 -33.74 9.39
C GLU A 115 -15.57 -35.01 10.08
N ASP A 116 -15.98 -35.24 11.33
CA ASP A 116 -15.63 -36.43 12.14
C ASP A 116 -16.50 -37.67 11.85
N LEU A 117 -17.55 -37.55 11.00
CA LEU A 117 -18.46 -38.63 10.60
C LEU A 117 -18.07 -39.27 9.25
#